data_AF-A0A290Z9R5-F1
#
_entry.id   AF-A0A290Z9R5-F1
#
_cell.length_a   1.000
_cell.length_b   1.000
_cell.length_c   1.000
_cell.angle_alpha   90.00
_cell.angle_beta   90.00
_cell.angle_gamma   90.00
#
_symmetry.space_group_name_H-M   'P 1'
#
loop_
_entity.id
_entity.type
_entity.pdbx_description
1 polymer ?
#
loop_
_entity_poly.entity_id
_entity_poly.type
_entity_poly.pdbx_seq_one_letter_code
_entity_poly.pdbx_strand_id
1 'polypeptide(L)'
;MNLVGIAWALDLLRWVPTGVLVAVVEWDGLCWAAEDLPPWDGELLTDRELAARMCAGCPVADECLELELRTGGEFGVGVWGGLCEQDRRELFPHWLRRGERWERP
;
A
#
# COMPACT_ATOMS: atom_id res chain seq x y z
N MET A 1 8.68 -0.28 13.29
CA MET A 1 8.42 0.27 11.93
C MET A 1 8.32 1.79 12.05
N ASN A 2 8.88 2.56 11.12
CA ASN A 2 8.84 4.03 11.16
C ASN A 2 7.65 4.56 10.34
N LEU A 3 6.45 4.61 10.93
CA LEU A 3 5.23 5.05 10.25
C LEU A 3 5.30 6.51 9.78
N VAL A 4 5.99 7.38 10.52
CA VAL A 4 6.21 8.78 10.12
C VAL A 4 7.08 8.84 8.86
N GLY A 5 8.14 8.04 8.81
CA GLY A 5 9.02 7.95 7.64
C GLY A 5 8.28 7.43 6.40
N ILE A 6 7.41 6.43 6.56
CA ILE A 6 6.56 5.92 5.48
C ILE A 6 5.62 7.03 4.97
N ALA A 7 4.91 7.72 5.87
CA ALA A 7 4.04 8.82 5.50
C ALA A 7 4.79 9.96 4.77
N TRP A 8 6.06 10.20 5.11
CA TRP A 8 6.91 11.17 4.41
C TRP A 8 7.32 10.70 3.02
N ALA A 9 7.65 9.41 2.85
CA ALA A 9 7.98 8.87 1.54
C ALA A 9 6.83 9.09 0.56
N LEU A 10 5.59 8.83 0.98
CA LEU A 10 4.40 8.99 0.13
C LEU A 10 4.12 10.42 -0.34
N ASP A 11 4.80 11.45 0.20
CA ASP A 11 4.68 12.81 -0.32
C ASP A 11 5.17 12.96 -1.76
N LEU A 12 6.04 12.05 -2.23
CA LEU A 12 6.49 12.02 -3.63
C LEU A 12 5.33 11.77 -4.60
N LEU A 13 4.26 11.12 -4.13
CA LEU A 13 3.07 10.78 -4.92
C LEU A 13 1.92 11.77 -4.75
N ARG A 14 2.11 12.83 -3.96
CA ARG A 14 1.04 13.78 -3.58
C ARG A 14 0.24 14.31 -4.76
N TRP A 15 0.94 14.62 -5.86
CA TRP A 15 0.36 15.24 -7.05
C TRP A 15 0.11 14.25 -8.19
N VAL A 16 0.35 12.95 -7.96
CA VAL A 16 0.01 11.91 -8.91
C VAL A 16 -1.51 11.70 -8.88
N PRO A 17 -2.21 11.76 -10.02
CA PRO A 17 -3.64 11.50 -10.05
C PRO A 17 -3.98 10.08 -9.59
N THR A 18 -5.06 9.91 -8.83
CA THR A 18 -5.49 8.59 -8.34
C THR A 18 -5.68 7.58 -9.48
N GLY A 19 -6.19 8.00 -10.64
CA GLY A 19 -6.31 7.12 -11.81
C GLY A 19 -4.98 6.63 -12.38
N VAL A 20 -3.89 7.40 -12.22
CA VAL A 20 -2.53 6.96 -12.59
C VAL A 20 -2.02 5.94 -11.59
N LEU A 21 -2.26 6.14 -10.28
CA LEU A 21 -1.94 5.15 -9.26
C LEU A 21 -2.64 3.82 -9.52
N VAL A 22 -3.94 3.85 -9.85
CA VAL A 22 -4.71 2.66 -10.24
C VAL A 22 -4.04 1.95 -11.41
N ALA A 23 -3.77 2.65 -12.52
CA ALA A 23 -3.19 2.04 -13.71
C ALA A 23 -1.81 1.41 -13.45
N VAL A 24 -0.94 2.09 -12.70
CA VAL A 24 0.39 1.59 -12.35
C VAL A 24 0.30 0.35 -11.44
N VAL A 25 -0.56 0.40 -10.42
CA VAL A 25 -0.74 -0.72 -9.49
C VAL A 25 -1.35 -1.94 -10.19
N GLU A 26 -2.30 -1.75 -11.09
CA GLU A 26 -2.91 -2.85 -11.86
C GLU A 26 -1.94 -3.51 -12.83
N TRP A 27 -1.00 -2.75 -13.42
CA TRP A 27 -0.06 -3.28 -14.41
C TRP A 27 1.22 -3.86 -13.81
N ASP A 28 1.79 -3.20 -12.81
CA ASP A 28 3.11 -3.53 -12.28
C ASP A 28 3.04 -4.17 -10.88
N GLY A 29 1.83 -4.31 -10.31
CA GLY A 29 1.59 -4.94 -9.01
C GLY A 29 1.79 -6.45 -9.07
N LEU A 30 2.93 -6.93 -8.55
CA LEU A 30 3.30 -8.35 -8.62
C LEU A 30 2.25 -9.29 -7.97
N CYS A 31 1.64 -8.86 -6.86
CA CYS A 31 0.61 -9.64 -6.18
C CYS A 31 -0.77 -9.53 -6.82
N TRP A 32 -0.99 -8.56 -7.72
CA TRP A 32 -2.25 -8.38 -8.45
C TRP A 32 -2.34 -9.30 -9.66
N ALA A 33 -1.19 -9.58 -10.28
CA ALA A 33 -1.05 -10.45 -11.44
C ALA A 33 -0.77 -11.92 -11.08
N ALA A 34 -0.70 -12.27 -9.78
CA ALA A 34 -0.40 -13.62 -9.36
C ALA A 34 -1.60 -14.56 -9.57
N GLU A 35 -1.46 -15.52 -10.49
CA GLU A 35 -2.46 -16.57 -10.71
C GLU A 35 -2.29 -17.76 -9.74
N ASP A 36 -1.06 -17.96 -9.25
CA ASP A 36 -0.70 -19.04 -8.34
C ASP A 36 -0.58 -18.59 -6.89
N LEU A 37 -0.88 -19.51 -5.97
CA LEU A 37 -0.53 -19.33 -4.57
C LEU A 37 0.99 -19.25 -4.42
N PRO A 38 1.50 -18.37 -3.54
CA PRO A 38 2.93 -18.24 -3.34
C PRO A 38 3.50 -19.53 -2.72
N PRO A 39 4.78 -19.90 -2.96
CA PRO A 39 5.38 -21.16 -2.48
C PRO A 39 5.41 -21.39 -0.97
N TRP A 40 5.08 -20.34 -0.20
CA TRP A 40 5.01 -20.33 1.25
C TRP A 40 3.56 -20.33 1.75
N ASP A 41 2.60 -20.64 0.87
CA ASP A 41 1.22 -20.87 1.26
C ASP A 41 1.14 -22.01 2.30
N GLY A 42 0.37 -21.79 3.36
CA GLY A 42 0.27 -22.72 4.50
C GLY A 42 1.36 -22.57 5.57
N GLU A 43 2.39 -21.73 5.37
CA GLU A 43 3.26 -21.31 6.47
C GLU A 43 2.47 -20.44 7.49
N LEU A 44 2.70 -20.66 8.79
CA LEU A 44 2.12 -19.84 9.85
C LEU A 44 2.89 -18.52 9.96
N LEU A 45 2.50 -17.54 9.15
CA LEU A 45 3.01 -16.18 9.18
C LEU A 45 2.10 -15.28 9.99
N THR A 46 2.67 -14.32 10.72
CA THR A 46 1.90 -13.18 11.21
C THR A 46 1.44 -12.31 10.03
N ASP A 47 0.37 -11.54 10.19
CA ASP A 47 -0.11 -10.64 9.13
C ASP A 47 0.96 -9.67 8.63
N ARG A 48 1.86 -9.24 9.52
CA ARG A 48 2.98 -8.36 9.18
C ARG A 48 4.04 -9.09 8.33
N GLU A 49 4.37 -10.34 8.67
CA GLU A 49 5.31 -11.15 7.88
C GLU A 49 4.72 -11.50 6.52
N LEU A 50 3.43 -11.83 6.49
CA LEU A 50 2.68 -12.06 5.25
C LEU A 50 2.75 -10.82 4.35
N ALA A 51 2.42 -9.64 4.89
CA ALA A 51 2.45 -8.39 4.13
C ALA A 51 3.84 -8.07 3.58
N ALA A 52 4.87 -8.16 4.42
CA ALA A 52 6.25 -7.91 4.03
C ALA A 52 6.72 -8.87 2.93
N ARG A 53 6.35 -10.16 3.03
CA ARG A 53 6.77 -11.20 2.09
C ARG A 53 6.01 -11.13 0.76
N MET A 54 4.71 -10.81 0.79
CA MET A 54 3.89 -10.60 -0.42
C MET A 54 4.41 -9.44 -1.27
N CYS A 55 4.77 -8.33 -0.63
CA CYS A 55 5.18 -7.12 -1.35
C CYS A 55 6.70 -7.04 -1.58
N ALA A 56 7.47 -8.02 -1.12
CA ALA A 56 8.92 -8.04 -1.30
C ALA A 56 9.30 -8.00 -2.79
N GLY A 57 10.02 -6.94 -3.19
CA GLY A 57 10.46 -6.75 -4.57
C GLY A 57 9.39 -6.20 -5.53
N CYS A 58 8.19 -5.89 -5.05
CA CYS A 58 7.17 -5.22 -5.86
C CYS A 58 7.63 -3.79 -6.20
N PRO A 59 7.70 -3.41 -7.49
CA PRO A 59 8.24 -2.11 -7.90
C PRO A 59 7.31 -0.93 -7.54
N VAL A 60 6.05 -1.20 -7.21
CA VAL A 60 4.99 -0.20 -7.03
C VAL A 60 4.40 -0.22 -5.61
N ALA A 61 5.21 -0.57 -4.61
CA ALA A 61 4.74 -0.70 -3.24
C ALA A 61 4.24 0.63 -2.66
N ASP A 62 4.92 1.75 -2.96
CA ASP A 62 4.52 3.08 -2.48
C ASP A 62 3.25 3.58 -3.18
N GLU A 63 3.12 3.35 -4.50
CA GLU A 63 1.93 3.67 -5.28
C GLU A 63 0.71 2.86 -4.81
N CYS A 64 0.91 1.57 -4.53
CA CYS A 64 -0.09 0.69 -3.97
C CYS A 64 -0.58 1.18 -2.60
N LEU A 65 0.34 1.60 -1.73
CA LEU A 65 -0.01 2.13 -0.42
C LEU A 65 -0.73 3.48 -0.49
N GLU A 66 -0.24 4.41 -1.32
CA GLU A 66 -0.87 5.72 -1.52
C GLU A 66 -2.28 5.58 -2.11
N LEU A 67 -2.46 4.68 -3.08
CA LEU A 67 -3.77 4.37 -3.66
C LEU A 67 -4.75 3.95 -2.57
N GLU A 68 -4.36 2.97 -1.76
CA GLU A 68 -5.22 2.43 -0.71
C GLU A 68 -5.57 3.46 0.37
N LEU A 69 -4.62 4.29 0.79
CA LEU A 69 -4.89 5.34 1.77
C LEU A 69 -5.88 6.39 1.22
N ARG A 70 -5.91 6.63 -0.10
CA ARG A 70 -6.88 7.54 -0.74
C ARG A 70 -8.27 6.93 -0.89
N THR A 71 -8.36 5.63 -1.22
CA THR A 71 -9.63 5.00 -1.61
C THR A 71 -10.26 4.18 -0.48
N GLY A 72 -9.45 3.42 0.26
CA GLY A 72 -9.90 2.58 1.37
C GLY A 72 -9.83 3.27 2.74
N GLY A 73 -8.89 4.19 2.91
CA GLY A 73 -8.70 4.94 4.17
C GLY A 73 -8.49 4.01 5.37
N GLU A 74 -9.24 4.23 6.46
CA GLU A 74 -9.16 3.39 7.68
C GLU A 74 -9.87 2.02 7.58
N PHE A 75 -10.73 1.85 6.57
CA PHE A 75 -11.59 0.67 6.37
C PHE A 75 -11.04 -0.31 5.34
N GLY A 76 -9.93 0.05 4.69
CA GLY A 76 -9.22 -0.78 3.76
C GLY A 76 -8.88 -2.17 4.31
N VAL A 77 -9.03 -3.22 3.51
CA VAL A 77 -8.79 -4.63 3.91
C VAL A 77 -7.64 -5.26 3.14
N GLY A 78 -6.96 -6.22 3.77
CA GLY A 78 -5.87 -6.97 3.13
C GLY A 78 -4.52 -6.23 3.12
N VAL A 79 -3.57 -6.81 2.37
CA VAL A 79 -2.18 -6.34 2.25
C VAL A 79 -2.04 -5.30 1.16
N TRP A 80 -1.46 -4.15 1.50
CA TRP A 80 -1.17 -3.08 0.53
C TRP A 80 0.17 -2.43 0.84
N GLY A 81 1.03 -2.30 -0.18
CA GLY A 81 2.36 -1.68 -0.05
C GLY A 81 3.22 -2.22 1.10
N GLY A 82 3.13 -3.53 1.37
CA GLY A 82 3.88 -4.20 2.42
C GLY A 82 3.33 -4.02 3.83
N LEU A 83 2.14 -3.42 3.98
CA LEU A 83 1.48 -3.23 5.27
C LEU A 83 0.23 -4.12 5.39
N CYS A 84 0.05 -4.69 6.58
CA CYS A 84 -1.21 -5.32 6.97
C CYS A 84 -2.24 -4.24 7.37
N GLU A 85 -3.48 -4.67 7.54
CA GLU A 85 -4.60 -3.79 7.92
C GLU A 85 -4.32 -3.00 9.21
N GLN A 86 -3.78 -3.66 10.24
CA GLN A 86 -3.47 -3.00 11.51
C GLN A 86 -2.42 -1.88 11.33
N ASP A 87 -1.29 -2.19 10.68
CA ASP A 87 -0.22 -1.20 10.48
C ASP A 87 -0.68 -0.05 9.58
N ARG A 88 -1.54 -0.33 8.58
CA ARG A 88 -2.13 0.70 7.72
C ARG A 88 -3.08 1.62 8.50
N ARG A 89 -3.90 1.08 9.40
CA ARG A 89 -4.76 1.89 10.29
C ARG A 89 -3.94 2.80 11.19
N GLU A 90 -2.82 2.31 11.71
CA GLU A 90 -1.90 3.13 12.51
C GLU A 90 -1.18 4.19 11.66
N LEU A 91 -0.89 3.91 10.39
CA LEU A 91 -0.29 4.86 9.45
C LEU A 91 -1.26 5.99 9.04
N PHE A 92 -2.53 5.69 8.84
CA PHE A 92 -3.51 6.60 8.24
C PHE A 92 -3.58 7.99 8.89
N PRO A 93 -3.58 8.16 10.23
CA PRO A 93 -3.50 9.47 10.87
C PRO A 93 -2.22 10.25 10.57
N HIS A 94 -1.08 9.57 10.37
CA HIS A 94 0.18 10.22 9.98
C HIS A 94 0.14 10.73 8.55
N TRP A 95 -0.49 9.96 7.67
CA TRP A 95 -0.72 10.32 6.28
C TRP A 95 -1.67 11.53 6.14
N LEU A 96 -2.79 11.54 6.88
CA LEU A 96 -3.73 12.68 6.88
C LEU A 96 -3.05 13.99 7.29
N ARG A 97 -2.12 13.94 8.25
CA ARG A 97 -1.33 15.11 8.67
C ARG A 97 -0.38 15.64 7.60
N ARG A 98 -0.14 14.89 6.52
CA ARG A 98 0.64 15.39 5.38
C ARG A 98 -0.17 16.39 4.55
N GLY A 99 -1.49 16.47 4.69
CA GLY A 99 -2.34 17.43 3.98
C GLY A 99 -2.81 16.91 2.62
N GLU A 100 -3.34 17.82 1.80
CA GLU A 100 -4.10 17.50 0.59
C GLU A 100 -3.33 16.64 -0.42
N ARG A 101 -4.09 15.79 -1.12
CA ARG A 101 -3.66 14.96 -2.26
C ARG A 101 -4.41 15.40 -3.50
N TRP A 102 -3.87 15.06 -4.67
CA TRP A 102 -4.57 15.32 -5.92
C TRP A 102 -5.90 14.55 -5.96
N GLU A 103 -6.98 15.29 -5.95
CA GLU A 103 -8.32 14.87 -6.34
C GLU A 103 -8.70 15.76 -7.54
N ARG A 104 -9.22 15.17 -8.63
CA ARG A 104 -9.57 15.95 -9.84
C ARG A 104 -10.52 17.09 -9.45
N PRO A 105 -10.37 18.31 -9.99
CA PRO A 105 -11.49 19.24 -10.14
C PRO A 105 -12.58 18.65 -11.05
#